data_AF-A0A7K3EHS5-F1
#
_entry.id   AF-A0A7K3EHS5-F1
#
_cell.length_a   1.000
_cell.length_b   1.000
_cell.length_c   1.000
_cell.angle_alpha   90.00
_cell.angle_beta   90.00
_cell.angle_gamma   90.00
#
_symmetry.space_group_name_H-M   'P 1'
#
loop_
_entity.id
_entity.type
_entity.pdbx_description
1 polymer ?
#
loop_
_entity_poly.entity_id
_entity_poly.type
_entity_poly.pdbx_seq_one_letter_code
_entity_poly.pdbx_strand_id
1 'polypeptide(L)'
;MEPYFFLSYARRRGPRVLVKRFYDDLCAELRQELRRLHKSDAVPFDRPFLDVQSIQVGQDWNAALGEALGHCRTMLALYTPDYFRSDFCGREWKAFEDRQRSHRAVTGVDAKALIPVLWEPVQNIPPGAAHIQYDNLDLGENYAQSGLRRILASDPGGDEYRRIVNHIAHQILVAAEHFRIRPVNDLDISGPGSAGPFPSATERAEPGSRALLFVAARTSVNAHRKATDPGCHGQSPTDWNPYHAESPQPLVERASSLLEERGFTVRTEIVSDVLGAALDEARGQGQVAVLLVEASAAADEPFERALRAYDRSNHPGSAAIVPCDPDEAGDGPRGKAYWEAVRGALPFNWARGAGDPLPLLQSGIGSDRFEAVLHAVIAKAQNQLVSFLEILKINSLETPRTTSPSLPVLTTVATPRSRTGLAPPIAARLSSHQTPFEKEQEDDP
;
A
#
# COMPACT_ATOMS: atom_id res chain seq x y z
N MET A 1 -19.24 9.44 -2.95
CA MET A 1 -18.95 10.74 -2.31
C MET A 1 -17.45 10.89 -2.24
N GLU A 2 -16.91 12.03 -2.65
CA GLU A 2 -15.46 12.29 -2.63
C GLU A 2 -14.98 12.61 -1.22
N PRO A 3 -13.90 11.98 -0.73
CA PRO A 3 -13.34 12.36 0.55
C PRO A 3 -12.69 13.75 0.47
N TYR A 4 -12.93 14.61 1.45
CA TYR A 4 -12.30 15.92 1.61
C TYR A 4 -10.80 15.80 1.78
N PHE A 5 -10.32 14.82 2.55
CA PHE A 5 -8.89 14.58 2.70
C PHE A 5 -8.56 13.09 2.76
N PHE A 6 -7.33 12.81 2.34
CA PHE A 6 -6.62 11.56 2.53
C PHE A 6 -5.44 11.79 3.50
N LEU A 7 -5.33 11.02 4.58
CA LEU A 7 -4.24 11.15 5.56
C LEU A 7 -3.10 10.17 5.27
N SER A 8 -2.02 10.67 4.67
CA SER A 8 -0.77 9.95 4.38
C SER A 8 0.23 10.10 5.54
N TYR A 9 0.71 8.97 6.08
CA TYR A 9 1.72 8.96 7.14
C TYR A 9 2.49 7.63 7.19
N ALA A 10 3.73 7.66 7.71
CA ALA A 10 4.52 6.44 7.87
C ALA A 10 3.99 5.56 9.00
N ARG A 11 3.87 4.26 8.72
CA ARG A 11 3.33 3.27 9.66
C ARG A 11 4.35 2.80 10.70
N ARG A 12 5.64 3.08 10.49
CA ARG A 12 6.74 2.65 11.35
C ARG A 12 6.81 3.56 12.59
N ARG A 13 6.77 2.94 13.78
CA ARG A 13 7.13 3.55 15.09
C ARG A 13 6.38 4.81 15.53
N GLY A 14 5.11 5.01 15.16
CA GLY A 14 4.25 6.02 15.78
C GLY A 14 3.26 5.40 16.78
N PRO A 15 2.96 6.02 17.93
CA PRO A 15 1.82 5.60 18.74
C PRO A 15 0.54 5.82 17.93
N ARG A 16 0.04 4.77 17.27
CA ARG A 16 -1.15 4.80 16.39
C ARG A 16 -2.36 5.46 17.05
N VAL A 17 -2.43 5.36 18.37
CA VAL A 17 -3.43 6.04 19.21
C VAL A 17 -3.40 7.55 19.02
N LEU A 18 -2.23 8.19 18.92
CA LEU A 18 -2.12 9.64 18.72
C LEU A 18 -2.49 10.07 17.29
N VAL A 19 -2.09 9.30 16.27
CA VAL A 19 -2.49 9.58 14.88
C VAL A 19 -4.00 9.44 14.73
N LYS A 20 -4.58 8.37 15.28
CA LYS A 20 -6.02 8.16 15.29
C LYS A 20 -6.75 9.28 16.05
N ARG A 21 -6.23 9.69 17.20
CA ARG A 21 -6.80 10.81 17.96
C ARG A 21 -6.76 12.11 17.15
N PHE A 22 -5.62 12.43 16.55
CA PHE A 22 -5.50 13.58 15.66
C PHE A 22 -6.49 13.52 14.50
N TYR A 23 -6.64 12.36 13.86
CA TYR A 23 -7.63 12.16 12.81
C TYR A 23 -9.07 12.38 13.31
N ASP A 24 -9.43 11.82 14.47
CA ASP A 24 -10.76 11.95 15.06
C ASP A 24 -11.07 13.42 15.42
N ASP A 25 -10.10 14.12 16.03
CA ASP A 25 -10.18 15.53 16.40
C ASP A 25 -10.30 16.43 15.16
N LEU A 26 -9.49 16.19 14.14
CA LEU A 26 -9.54 16.91 12.87
C LEU A 26 -10.87 16.69 12.15
N CYS A 27 -11.38 15.45 12.15
CA CYS A 27 -12.71 15.15 11.62
C CYS A 27 -13.78 15.91 12.40
N ALA A 28 -13.71 15.95 13.75
CA ALA A 28 -14.66 16.70 14.56
C ALA A 28 -14.67 18.19 14.21
N GLU A 29 -13.50 18.79 14.07
CA GLU A 29 -13.34 20.20 13.71
C GLU A 29 -13.87 20.51 12.31
N LEU A 30 -13.51 19.72 11.30
CA LEU A 30 -14.01 19.88 9.93
C LEU A 30 -15.53 19.79 9.84
N ARG A 31 -16.15 18.90 10.61
CA ARG A 31 -17.61 18.78 10.67
C ARG A 31 -18.25 20.04 11.25
N GLN A 32 -17.63 20.61 12.28
CA GLN A 32 -18.10 21.85 12.89
C GLN A 32 -18.02 23.02 11.90
N GLU A 33 -16.91 23.14 11.18
CA GLU A 33 -16.73 24.17 10.15
C GLU A 33 -17.69 23.99 8.97
N LEU A 34 -17.92 22.76 8.51
CA LEU A 34 -18.90 22.47 7.45
C LEU A 34 -20.34 22.82 7.85
N ARG A 35 -20.73 22.56 9.10
CA ARG A 35 -22.04 22.99 9.63
C ARG A 35 -22.18 24.52 9.63
N ARG A 36 -21.10 25.23 9.98
CA ARG A 36 -21.06 26.70 9.96
C ARG A 36 -21.20 27.25 8.55
N LEU A 37 -20.48 26.68 7.57
CA LEU A 37 -20.53 27.11 6.18
C LEU A 37 -21.90 26.85 5.52
N HIS A 38 -22.47 25.65 5.69
CA HIS A 38 -23.67 25.24 4.98
C HIS A 38 -24.99 25.59 5.68
N LYS A 39 -24.95 26.12 6.93
CA LYS A 39 -26.14 26.46 7.73
C LYS A 39 -27.21 25.36 7.75
N SER A 40 -26.79 24.09 7.72
CA SER A 40 -27.67 22.93 7.65
C SER A 40 -27.08 21.78 8.46
N ASP A 41 -27.93 21.06 9.20
CA ASP A 41 -27.56 19.85 9.97
C ASP A 41 -27.38 18.62 9.08
N ALA A 42 -27.85 18.68 7.82
CA ALA A 42 -27.81 17.58 6.86
C ALA A 42 -26.62 17.71 5.89
N VAL A 43 -25.40 17.58 6.39
CA VAL A 43 -24.25 17.26 5.54
C VAL A 43 -24.23 15.74 5.39
N PRO A 44 -24.28 15.15 4.18
CA PRO A 44 -24.25 13.69 4.01
C PRO A 44 -22.93 13.15 4.59
N PHE A 45 -23.04 12.42 5.70
CA PHE A 45 -21.99 12.36 6.72
C PHE A 45 -21.30 11.00 6.86
N ASP A 46 -21.56 10.06 5.96
CA ASP A 46 -21.21 8.66 6.20
C ASP A 46 -19.79 8.25 5.76
N ARG A 47 -18.86 9.22 5.72
CA ARG A 47 -17.38 9.16 5.69
C ARG A 47 -16.76 9.91 4.50
N PRO A 48 -16.83 11.26 4.49
CA PRO A 48 -16.09 12.08 3.54
C PRO A 48 -14.62 12.29 3.94
N PHE A 49 -14.05 11.48 4.84
CA PHE A 49 -12.65 11.61 5.26
C PHE A 49 -12.05 10.21 5.31
N LEU A 50 -10.78 10.06 4.91
CA LEU A 50 -10.14 8.76 4.88
C LEU A 50 -8.78 8.76 5.59
N ASP A 51 -8.67 7.86 6.57
CA ASP A 51 -7.40 7.41 7.13
C ASP A 51 -6.97 6.13 6.40
N VAL A 52 -5.69 6.04 6.04
CA VAL A 52 -5.03 4.84 5.52
C VAL A 52 -5.28 3.59 6.40
N GLN A 53 -5.51 3.72 7.72
CA GLN A 53 -5.88 2.57 8.58
C GLN A 53 -7.30 2.06 8.36
N SER A 54 -8.20 2.92 7.86
CA SER A 54 -9.62 2.61 7.73
C SER A 54 -9.97 1.82 6.47
N ILE A 55 -9.02 1.71 5.53
CA ILE A 55 -9.13 0.84 4.36
C ILE A 55 -9.20 -0.60 4.89
N GLN A 56 -10.33 -1.28 4.65
CA GLN A 56 -10.56 -2.59 5.23
C GLN A 56 -9.66 -3.65 4.59
N VAL A 57 -8.99 -4.38 5.47
CA VAL A 57 -8.14 -5.52 5.14
C VAL A 57 -8.98 -6.63 4.49
N GLY A 58 -8.78 -6.86 3.19
CA GLY A 58 -9.46 -7.93 2.45
C GLY A 58 -10.05 -7.55 1.08
N GLN A 59 -10.11 -6.26 0.74
CA GLN A 59 -10.26 -5.82 -0.65
C GLN A 59 -8.88 -5.74 -1.32
N ASP A 60 -8.83 -5.61 -2.65
CA ASP A 60 -7.61 -5.24 -3.34
C ASP A 60 -7.13 -3.89 -2.77
N TRP A 61 -6.18 -3.96 -1.84
CA TRP A 61 -5.72 -2.82 -1.06
C TRP A 61 -5.20 -1.71 -1.97
N ASN A 62 -4.54 -2.08 -3.07
CA ASN A 62 -4.03 -1.14 -4.05
C ASN A 62 -5.17 -0.47 -4.81
N ALA A 63 -6.21 -1.21 -5.18
CA ALA A 63 -7.39 -0.63 -5.81
C ALA A 63 -8.16 0.31 -4.86
N ALA A 64 -8.37 -0.10 -3.61
CA ALA A 64 -9.07 0.73 -2.61
C ALA A 64 -8.29 2.01 -2.26
N LEU A 65 -6.97 1.91 -2.22
CA LEU A 65 -6.07 3.03 -1.98
C LEU A 65 -5.94 3.95 -3.20
N GLY A 66 -5.87 3.38 -4.41
CA GLY A 66 -5.93 4.11 -5.67
C GLY A 66 -7.25 4.86 -5.82
N GLU A 67 -8.38 4.23 -5.49
CA GLU A 67 -9.70 4.86 -5.46
C GLU A 67 -9.74 6.05 -4.49
N ALA A 68 -9.26 5.82 -3.27
CA ALA A 68 -9.19 6.85 -2.24
C ALA A 68 -8.34 8.07 -2.64
N LEU A 69 -7.11 7.82 -3.11
CA LEU A 69 -6.18 8.84 -3.58
C LEU A 69 -6.61 9.46 -4.90
N GLY A 70 -7.36 8.75 -5.72
CA GLY A 70 -7.92 9.22 -6.97
C GLY A 70 -9.08 10.19 -6.76
N HIS A 71 -9.85 10.01 -5.68
CA HIS A 71 -11.07 10.77 -5.41
C HIS A 71 -10.95 11.80 -4.28
N CYS A 72 -9.89 11.77 -3.48
CA CYS A 72 -9.73 12.75 -2.41
C CYS A 72 -9.52 14.17 -2.97
N ARG A 73 -10.05 15.17 -2.27
CA ARG A 73 -9.92 16.59 -2.65
C ARG A 73 -8.63 17.22 -2.17
N THR A 74 -8.13 16.78 -1.02
CA THR A 74 -6.86 17.19 -0.43
C THR A 74 -6.10 15.97 0.09
N MET A 75 -4.79 16.12 0.28
CA MET A 75 -3.95 15.11 0.92
C MET A 75 -3.20 15.76 2.07
N LEU A 76 -3.30 15.17 3.26
CA LEU A 76 -2.50 15.53 4.41
C LEU A 76 -1.30 14.60 4.50
N ALA A 77 -0.10 15.15 4.57
CA ALA A 77 1.14 14.39 4.73
C ALA A 77 1.73 14.63 6.13
N LEU A 78 1.74 13.62 6.99
CA LEU A 78 2.34 13.71 8.33
C LEU A 78 3.85 13.48 8.26
N TYR A 79 4.60 14.58 8.34
CA TYR A 79 6.04 14.53 8.21
C TYR A 79 6.68 13.97 9.46
N THR A 80 7.45 12.92 9.21
CA THR A 80 8.36 12.28 10.17
C THR A 80 9.61 11.87 9.39
N PRO A 81 10.72 11.58 10.07
CA PRO A 81 11.87 10.97 9.40
C PRO A 81 11.54 9.63 8.72
N ASP A 82 10.56 8.88 9.21
CA ASP A 82 10.10 7.63 8.59
C ASP A 82 9.20 7.88 7.36
N TYR A 83 8.41 8.98 7.34
CA TYR A 83 7.58 9.37 6.20
C TYR A 83 8.40 9.50 4.92
N PHE A 84 9.50 10.25 5.01
CA PHE A 84 10.42 10.44 3.89
C PHE A 84 11.30 9.25 3.56
N ARG A 85 11.23 8.18 4.36
CA ARG A 85 11.87 6.90 4.08
C ARG A 85 10.88 5.83 3.65
N SER A 86 9.61 6.17 3.48
CA SER A 86 8.60 5.22 3.01
C SER A 86 8.40 5.35 1.50
N ASP A 87 8.69 4.28 0.75
CA ASP A 87 8.37 4.20 -0.69
C ASP A 87 6.87 4.39 -0.94
N PHE A 88 6.05 3.80 -0.08
CA PHE A 88 4.60 3.93 -0.12
C PHE A 88 4.15 5.38 0.02
N CYS A 89 4.60 6.10 1.06
CA CYS A 89 4.30 7.53 1.21
C CYS A 89 4.82 8.35 0.02
N GLY A 90 5.96 7.96 -0.56
CA GLY A 90 6.47 8.58 -1.79
C GLY A 90 5.55 8.36 -2.99
N ARG A 91 4.98 7.16 -3.16
CA ARG A 91 4.02 6.84 -4.22
C ARG A 91 2.73 7.63 -4.07
N GLU A 92 2.17 7.66 -2.86
CA GLU A 92 0.99 8.47 -2.53
C GLU A 92 1.26 9.95 -2.83
N TRP A 93 2.43 10.44 -2.43
CA TRP A 93 2.88 11.80 -2.71
C TRP A 93 2.87 12.11 -4.20
N LYS A 94 3.60 11.31 -4.98
CA LYS A 94 3.71 11.49 -6.43
C LYS A 94 2.35 11.41 -7.11
N ALA A 95 1.53 10.43 -6.75
CA ALA A 95 0.21 10.24 -7.31
C ALA A 95 -0.66 11.50 -7.12
N PHE A 96 -0.68 12.07 -5.92
CA PHE A 96 -1.44 13.28 -5.64
C PHE A 96 -0.82 14.54 -6.29
N GLU A 97 0.52 14.63 -6.34
CA GLU A 97 1.21 15.71 -7.04
C GLU A 97 0.93 15.70 -8.56
N ASP A 98 0.93 14.51 -9.19
CA ASP A 98 0.59 14.34 -10.59
C ASP A 98 -0.88 14.72 -10.87
N ARG A 99 -1.80 14.46 -9.94
CA ARG A 99 -3.18 14.98 -9.98
C ARG A 99 -3.21 16.51 -9.94
N GLN A 100 -2.48 17.14 -9.02
CA GLN A 100 -2.38 18.61 -8.94
C GLN A 100 -1.80 19.21 -10.22
N ARG A 101 -0.74 18.60 -10.78
CA ARG A 101 -0.12 19.03 -12.04
C ARG A 101 -1.09 18.91 -13.21
N SER A 102 -1.83 17.81 -13.29
CA SER A 102 -2.85 17.59 -14.33
C SER A 102 -4.05 18.54 -14.18
N HIS A 103 -4.41 18.90 -12.95
CA HIS A 103 -5.40 19.92 -12.68
C HIS A 103 -4.93 21.29 -13.17
N ARG A 104 -3.72 21.70 -12.77
CA ARG A 104 -3.10 22.97 -13.18
C ARG A 104 -2.94 23.08 -14.70
N ALA A 105 -2.59 22.00 -15.38
CA ALA A 105 -2.46 21.98 -16.84
C ALA A 105 -3.78 22.33 -17.56
N VAL A 106 -4.93 22.08 -16.93
CA VAL A 106 -6.24 22.38 -17.53
C VAL A 106 -6.85 23.66 -16.99
N THR A 107 -6.72 23.96 -15.70
CA THR A 107 -7.35 25.14 -15.08
C THR A 107 -6.45 26.35 -14.99
N GLY A 108 -5.14 26.18 -15.17
CA GLY A 108 -4.13 27.21 -14.91
C GLY A 108 -3.86 27.47 -13.42
N VAL A 109 -4.63 26.86 -12.52
CA VAL A 109 -4.56 27.11 -11.07
C VAL A 109 -3.65 26.09 -10.40
N ASP A 110 -2.67 26.60 -9.65
CA ASP A 110 -1.84 25.78 -8.78
C ASP A 110 -2.62 25.49 -7.49
N ALA A 111 -3.24 24.31 -7.44
CA ALA A 111 -4.03 23.89 -6.30
C ALA A 111 -3.09 23.57 -5.14
N LYS A 112 -3.16 24.32 -4.04
CA LYS A 112 -2.40 24.04 -2.81
C LYS A 112 -3.16 23.03 -1.95
N ALA A 113 -3.38 21.81 -2.46
CA ALA A 113 -4.21 20.79 -1.82
C ALA A 113 -3.42 19.65 -1.18
N LEU A 114 -2.10 19.62 -1.37
CA LEU A 114 -1.19 18.81 -0.58
C LEU A 114 -0.78 19.64 0.64
N ILE A 115 -1.28 19.25 1.81
CA ILE A 115 -1.13 19.97 3.07
C ILE A 115 -0.11 19.23 3.94
N PRO A 116 1.09 19.80 4.11
CA PRO A 116 2.08 19.23 5.00
C PRO A 116 1.76 19.47 6.48
N VAL A 117 1.93 18.45 7.33
CA VAL A 117 1.79 18.57 8.80
C VAL A 117 3.08 18.08 9.44
N LEU A 118 3.76 18.94 10.20
CA LEU A 118 4.98 18.57 10.93
C LEU A 118 4.60 17.73 12.16
N TRP A 119 4.59 16.41 11.99
CA TRP A 119 4.23 15.48 13.06
C TRP A 119 5.38 15.28 14.04
N GLU A 120 6.60 15.12 13.51
CA GLU A 120 7.86 15.10 14.26
C GLU A 120 8.90 15.99 13.58
N PRO A 121 9.90 16.52 14.31
CA PRO A 121 10.97 17.30 13.72
C PRO A 121 11.69 16.52 12.61
N VAL A 122 11.82 17.13 11.44
CA VAL A 122 12.53 16.59 10.29
C VAL A 122 13.69 17.52 9.94
N GLN A 123 14.91 16.96 9.84
CA GLN A 123 16.10 17.74 9.51
C GLN A 123 16.37 17.77 8.00
N ASN A 124 16.05 16.67 7.29
CA ASN A 124 16.36 16.49 5.88
C ASN A 124 15.08 16.17 5.10
N ILE A 125 14.47 17.19 4.49
CA ILE A 125 13.36 17.02 3.54
C ILE A 125 13.97 16.68 2.16
N PRO A 126 13.54 15.59 1.50
CA PRO A 126 14.02 15.26 0.16
C PRO A 126 13.79 16.41 -0.84
N PRO A 127 14.70 16.65 -1.81
CA PRO A 127 14.55 17.74 -2.77
C PRO A 127 13.21 17.75 -3.51
N GLY A 128 12.66 16.57 -3.82
CA GLY A 128 11.36 16.45 -4.48
C GLY A 128 10.15 16.78 -3.60
N ALA A 129 10.32 16.94 -2.27
CA ALA A 129 9.28 17.47 -1.37
C ALA A 129 9.58 18.89 -0.87
N ALA A 130 10.82 19.36 -1.02
CA ALA A 130 11.28 20.65 -0.49
C ALA A 130 10.61 21.88 -1.13
N HIS A 131 9.97 21.72 -2.29
CA HIS A 131 9.27 22.80 -2.99
C HIS A 131 7.95 23.20 -2.33
N ILE A 132 7.42 22.38 -1.42
CA ILE A 132 6.21 22.70 -0.66
C ILE A 132 6.64 23.52 0.56
N GLN A 133 6.37 24.82 0.51
CA GLN A 133 6.70 25.74 1.59
C GLN A 133 5.85 25.45 2.84
N TYR A 134 6.54 25.40 3.97
CA TYR A 134 5.96 25.28 5.30
C TYR A 134 5.78 26.66 5.91
N ASP A 135 4.54 27.13 6.05
CA ASP A 135 4.24 28.26 6.93
C ASP A 135 4.06 27.74 8.38
N ASN A 136 5.15 27.24 8.96
CA ASN A 136 5.18 26.78 10.37
C ASN A 136 5.16 27.94 11.38
N LEU A 137 5.56 29.15 10.98
CA LEU A 137 5.66 30.31 11.87
C LEU A 137 4.30 30.72 12.44
N ASP A 138 3.24 30.60 11.64
CA ASP A 138 1.88 30.96 12.06
C ASP A 138 1.28 29.98 13.09
N LEU A 139 1.86 28.79 13.22
CA LEU A 139 1.44 27.73 14.15
C LEU A 139 2.21 27.74 15.48
N GLY A 140 3.24 28.59 15.59
CA GLY A 140 4.00 28.83 16.82
C GLY A 140 5.34 28.08 16.90
N GLU A 141 6.26 28.63 17.70
CA GLU A 141 7.63 28.11 17.84
C GLU A 141 7.69 26.68 18.39
N ASN A 142 6.83 26.34 19.34
CA ASN A 142 6.80 25.00 19.93
C ASN A 142 6.42 23.94 18.88
N TYR A 143 5.48 24.24 17.99
CA TYR A 143 5.12 23.37 16.87
C TYR A 143 6.30 23.19 15.91
N ALA A 144 6.96 24.29 15.52
CA ALA A 144 8.13 24.23 14.64
C ALA A 144 9.31 23.43 15.22
N GLN A 145 9.53 23.51 16.54
CA GLN A 145 10.65 22.82 17.22
C GLN A 145 10.34 21.37 17.59
N SER A 146 9.12 21.09 18.04
CA SER A 146 8.76 19.82 18.66
C SER A 146 7.86 18.93 17.80
N GLY A 147 7.20 19.50 16.78
CA GLY A 147 6.17 18.84 15.99
C GLY A 147 4.86 18.60 16.77
N LEU A 148 3.79 18.30 16.02
CA LEU A 148 2.45 18.10 16.57
C LEU A 148 2.38 16.96 17.57
N ARG A 149 3.13 15.87 17.34
CA ARG A 149 3.05 14.67 18.18
C ARG A 149 3.39 14.98 19.63
N ARG A 150 4.42 15.81 19.87
CA ARG A 150 4.85 16.15 21.23
C ARG A 150 3.83 17.05 21.92
N ILE A 151 3.26 18.01 21.20
CA ILE A 151 2.20 18.90 21.72
C ILE A 151 0.98 18.06 22.13
N LEU A 152 0.49 17.21 21.21
CA LEU A 152 -0.63 16.32 21.46
C LEU A 152 -0.35 15.34 22.61
N ALA A 153 0.86 14.79 22.72
CA ALA A 153 1.22 13.89 23.81
C ALA A 153 1.31 14.58 25.18
N SER A 154 1.67 15.87 25.20
CA SER A 154 1.89 16.63 26.44
C SER A 154 0.60 17.18 27.02
N ASP A 155 -0.23 17.81 26.18
CA ASP A 155 -1.55 18.31 26.57
C ASP A 155 -2.57 18.08 25.44
N PRO A 156 -3.21 16.90 25.43
CA PRO A 156 -4.15 16.54 24.38
C PRO A 156 -5.43 17.40 24.31
N GLY A 157 -5.72 18.19 25.34
CA GLY A 157 -6.87 19.12 25.39
C GLY A 157 -6.47 20.59 25.30
N GLY A 158 -5.17 20.86 25.21
CA GLY A 158 -4.61 22.20 25.32
C GLY A 158 -5.02 23.13 24.19
N ASP A 159 -5.03 24.43 24.50
CA ASP A 159 -5.37 25.49 23.54
C ASP A 159 -4.40 25.55 22.37
N GLU A 160 -3.13 25.17 22.57
CA GLU A 160 -2.14 25.10 21.49
C GLU A 160 -2.49 24.01 20.47
N TYR A 161 -2.73 22.78 20.94
CA TYR A 161 -3.13 21.68 20.07
C TYR A 161 -4.42 22.00 19.30
N ARG A 162 -5.45 22.51 19.99
CA ARG A 162 -6.73 22.87 19.36
C ARG A 162 -6.60 23.95 18.31
N ARG A 163 -5.76 24.97 18.55
CA ARG A 163 -5.48 26.01 17.55
C ARG A 163 -4.83 25.44 16.30
N ILE A 164 -3.87 24.52 16.45
CA ILE A 164 -3.20 23.87 15.31
C ILE A 164 -4.20 23.00 14.51
N VAL A 165 -5.04 22.21 15.18
CA VAL A 165 -6.08 21.40 14.52
C VAL A 165 -7.09 22.29 13.77
N ASN A 166 -7.55 23.37 14.38
CA ASN A 166 -8.46 24.33 13.73
C ASN A 166 -7.83 24.98 12.49
N HIS A 167 -6.55 25.35 12.56
CA HIS A 167 -5.85 25.91 11.40
C HIS A 167 -5.72 24.89 10.25
N ILE A 168 -5.35 23.65 10.55
CA ILE A 168 -5.26 22.57 9.55
C ILE A 168 -6.63 22.28 8.94
N ALA A 169 -7.69 22.22 9.76
CA ALA A 169 -9.06 22.04 9.30
C ALA A 169 -9.49 23.14 8.32
N HIS A 170 -9.18 24.40 8.65
CA HIS A 170 -9.45 25.53 7.76
C HIS A 170 -8.71 25.43 6.43
N GLN A 171 -7.42 25.05 6.44
CA GLN A 171 -6.65 24.84 5.20
C GLN A 171 -7.27 23.75 4.31
N ILE A 172 -7.65 22.61 4.90
CA ILE A 172 -8.33 21.53 4.17
C ILE A 172 -9.62 22.04 3.52
N LEU A 173 -10.44 22.75 4.29
CA LEU A 173 -11.74 23.22 3.84
C LEU A 173 -11.62 24.21 2.69
N VAL A 174 -10.72 25.19 2.83
CA VAL A 174 -10.41 26.15 1.76
C VAL A 174 -9.92 25.42 0.52
N ALA A 175 -8.93 24.52 0.64
CA ALA A 175 -8.39 23.82 -0.51
C ALA A 175 -9.42 22.89 -1.19
N ALA A 176 -10.19 22.14 -0.39
CA ALA A 176 -11.18 21.19 -0.89
C ALA A 176 -12.34 21.88 -1.61
N GLU A 177 -12.85 22.99 -1.08
CA GLU A 177 -13.98 23.71 -1.68
C GLU A 177 -13.57 24.66 -2.79
N HIS A 178 -12.38 25.27 -2.70
CA HIS A 178 -11.92 26.23 -3.71
C HIS A 178 -11.33 25.56 -4.94
N PHE A 179 -10.41 24.60 -4.76
CA PHE A 179 -9.67 24.04 -5.90
C PHE A 179 -10.39 22.87 -6.57
N ARG A 180 -11.15 22.07 -5.82
CA ARG A 180 -11.90 20.89 -6.31
C ARG A 180 -11.12 20.09 -7.34
N ILE A 181 -9.96 19.56 -6.93
CA ILE A 181 -9.09 18.78 -7.79
C ILE A 181 -9.88 17.63 -8.41
N ARG A 182 -9.79 17.51 -9.74
CA ARG A 182 -10.53 16.51 -10.50
C ARG A 182 -10.21 15.09 -9.99
N PRO A 183 -11.24 14.24 -9.83
CA PRO A 183 -11.01 12.85 -9.50
C PRO A 183 -10.36 12.10 -10.67
N VAL A 184 -9.65 11.03 -10.35
CA VAL A 184 -9.05 10.09 -11.29
C VAL A 184 -9.50 8.69 -10.90
N ASN A 185 -10.12 7.98 -11.85
CA ASN A 185 -10.49 6.58 -11.68
C ASN A 185 -9.28 5.67 -11.94
N ASP A 186 -9.29 4.47 -11.36
CA ASP A 186 -8.31 3.40 -11.64
C ASP A 186 -6.84 3.83 -11.47
N LEU A 187 -6.58 4.66 -10.46
CA LEU A 187 -5.24 5.18 -10.17
C LEU A 187 -4.31 4.05 -9.69
N ASP A 188 -3.38 3.63 -10.55
CA ASP A 188 -2.35 2.65 -10.16
C ASP A 188 -1.16 3.31 -9.45
N ILE A 189 -1.02 2.99 -8.17
CA ILE A 189 0.07 3.43 -7.30
C ILE A 189 1.13 2.35 -7.09
N SER A 190 0.89 1.12 -7.57
CA SER A 190 1.77 -0.03 -7.41
C SER A 190 2.78 -0.19 -8.54
N GLY A 191 2.48 0.40 -9.70
CA GLY A 191 3.33 0.36 -10.88
C GLY A 191 4.74 0.95 -10.68
N PRO A 192 5.73 0.56 -11.48
CA PRO A 192 7.09 1.09 -11.41
C PRO A 192 7.18 2.59 -11.70
N GLY A 193 6.27 3.10 -12.55
CA GLY A 193 6.14 4.54 -12.86
C GLY A 193 5.58 5.39 -11.71
N SER A 194 5.05 4.75 -10.67
CA SER A 194 4.46 5.43 -9.50
C SER A 194 5.49 5.75 -8.41
N ALA A 195 6.77 5.39 -8.60
CA ALA A 195 7.85 5.63 -7.64
C ALA A 195 7.98 7.13 -7.29
N GLY A 196 7.93 7.42 -6.00
CA GLY A 196 7.92 8.77 -5.46
C GLY A 196 9.27 9.48 -5.39
N PRO A 197 9.28 10.76 -4.97
CA PRO A 197 10.49 11.56 -4.84
C PRO A 197 11.35 11.24 -3.61
N PHE A 198 10.96 10.26 -2.79
CA PHE A 198 11.60 9.98 -1.50
C PHE A 198 12.80 9.04 -1.65
N PRO A 199 13.89 9.22 -0.88
CA PRO A 199 15.14 8.48 -1.08
C PRO A 199 15.04 6.95 -0.87
N SER A 200 14.01 6.45 -0.16
CA SER A 200 13.73 5.01 -0.12
C SER A 200 13.31 4.44 -1.48
N ALA A 201 12.81 5.27 -2.41
CA ALA A 201 12.57 4.86 -3.78
C ALA A 201 13.89 4.76 -4.58
N THR A 202 14.98 5.40 -4.11
CA THR A 202 16.25 5.50 -4.85
C THR A 202 17.35 4.55 -4.37
N GLU A 203 17.35 4.10 -3.11
CA GLU A 203 18.28 3.05 -2.63
C GLU A 203 17.53 1.74 -2.41
N ARG A 204 17.21 1.04 -3.52
CA ARG A 204 16.84 -0.38 -3.42
C ARG A 204 18.04 -1.12 -2.80
N ALA A 205 17.77 -1.93 -1.80
CA ALA A 205 18.73 -2.90 -1.32
C ALA A 205 19.15 -3.77 -2.51
N GLU A 206 20.46 -4.02 -2.67
CA GLU A 206 20.92 -5.05 -3.56
C GLU A 206 20.20 -6.35 -3.18
N PRO A 207 19.54 -7.06 -4.13
CA PRO A 207 18.80 -8.27 -3.81
C PRO A 207 19.67 -9.26 -3.02
N GLY A 208 19.31 -9.50 -1.76
CA GLY A 208 20.11 -10.33 -0.83
C GLY A 208 21.00 -9.62 0.17
N SER A 209 20.95 -8.29 0.25
CA SER A 209 21.70 -7.52 1.26
C SER A 209 20.91 -7.22 2.54
N ARG A 210 19.58 -7.38 2.53
CA ARG A 210 18.71 -7.04 3.67
C ARG A 210 17.56 -8.02 3.83
N ALA A 211 17.27 -8.38 5.09
CA ALA A 211 16.16 -9.25 5.45
C ALA A 211 15.33 -8.64 6.59
N LEU A 212 14.01 -8.80 6.52
CA LEU A 212 13.09 -8.45 7.59
C LEU A 212 12.54 -9.73 8.24
N LEU A 213 12.67 -9.82 9.56
CA LEU A 213 12.05 -10.86 10.37
C LEU A 213 10.80 -10.31 11.04
N PHE A 214 9.65 -10.91 10.75
CA PHE A 214 8.39 -10.61 11.41
C PHE A 214 8.06 -11.71 12.40
N VAL A 215 7.65 -11.36 13.62
CA VAL A 215 7.42 -12.35 14.69
C VAL A 215 5.98 -12.28 15.17
N ALA A 216 5.25 -13.39 15.08
CA ALA A 216 3.93 -13.58 15.68
C ALA A 216 4.05 -14.64 16.77
N ALA A 217 4.24 -14.20 18.02
CA ALA A 217 4.37 -15.07 19.16
C ALA A 217 3.70 -14.48 20.40
N ARG A 218 3.27 -15.35 21.30
CA ARG A 218 2.79 -15.01 22.64
C ARG A 218 3.97 -14.50 23.48
N THR A 219 3.60 -13.85 24.58
CA THR A 219 4.47 -13.43 25.66
C THR A 219 4.14 -14.27 26.90
N SER A 220 5.00 -14.23 27.90
CA SER A 220 4.78 -14.83 29.22
C SER A 220 3.44 -14.41 29.88
N VAL A 221 2.88 -13.26 29.51
CA VAL A 221 1.62 -12.73 30.07
C VAL A 221 0.38 -13.39 29.44
N ASN A 222 0.40 -13.64 28.14
CA ASN A 222 -0.76 -14.15 27.39
C ASN A 222 -0.61 -15.64 26.99
N ALA A 223 0.56 -16.23 27.18
CA ALA A 223 0.73 -17.68 27.18
C ALA A 223 -0.21 -18.30 28.23
N HIS A 224 -0.98 -19.32 27.83
CA HIS A 224 -1.89 -20.01 28.74
C HIS A 224 -1.10 -20.56 29.93
N ARG A 225 -1.65 -20.49 31.16
CA ARG A 225 -1.00 -21.10 32.37
C ARG A 225 -0.75 -22.62 32.27
N LYS A 226 -1.35 -23.28 31.28
CA LYS A 226 -1.14 -24.70 30.93
C LYS A 226 -0.26 -24.90 29.68
N ALA A 227 0.19 -23.82 29.02
CA ALA A 227 1.21 -23.88 27.99
C ALA A 227 2.53 -24.26 28.68
N THR A 228 3.14 -25.33 28.20
CA THR A 228 3.70 -26.38 29.06
C THR A 228 5.14 -26.19 29.50
N ASP A 229 5.77 -25.02 29.31
CA ASP A 229 7.18 -24.88 29.70
C ASP A 229 7.60 -23.48 30.18
N PRO A 230 8.00 -23.31 31.46
CA PRO A 230 8.61 -22.08 31.95
C PRO A 230 9.98 -21.86 31.30
N GLY A 231 9.98 -21.24 30.11
CA GLY A 231 11.19 -20.90 29.36
C GLY A 231 10.95 -20.55 27.88
N CYS A 232 9.81 -20.93 27.32
CA CYS A 232 9.46 -20.72 25.91
C CYS A 232 9.11 -19.26 25.55
N HIS A 233 8.49 -18.51 26.46
CA HIS A 233 8.00 -17.15 26.20
C HIS A 233 8.58 -16.14 27.19
N GLY A 234 9.11 -15.02 26.67
CA GLY A 234 9.62 -13.90 27.47
C GLY A 234 8.66 -12.73 27.60
N GLN A 235 9.18 -11.51 27.79
CA GLN A 235 8.37 -10.30 27.97
C GLN A 235 7.91 -9.70 26.63
N SER A 236 8.64 -9.99 25.56
CA SER A 236 8.36 -9.58 24.18
C SER A 236 8.12 -10.81 23.29
N PRO A 237 7.30 -10.72 22.22
CA PRO A 237 7.22 -11.77 21.20
C PRO A 237 8.58 -12.15 20.60
N THR A 238 9.56 -11.24 20.63
CA THR A 238 10.93 -11.51 20.16
C THR A 238 11.72 -12.47 21.04
N ASP A 239 11.31 -12.62 22.31
CA ASP A 239 11.95 -13.49 23.28
C ASP A 239 11.46 -14.94 23.14
N TRP A 240 10.52 -15.19 22.21
CA TRP A 240 9.97 -16.51 21.98
C TRP A 240 11.05 -17.49 21.50
N ASN A 241 11.07 -18.65 22.15
CA ASN A 241 11.99 -19.72 21.87
C ASN A 241 11.29 -21.09 21.90
N PRO A 242 10.86 -21.61 20.75
CA PRO A 242 10.25 -22.94 20.67
C PRO A 242 11.27 -24.06 20.89
N TYR A 243 12.57 -23.77 20.94
CA TYR A 243 13.66 -24.76 21.09
C TYR A 243 14.41 -24.59 22.41
N HIS A 244 13.77 -23.98 23.41
CA HIS A 244 14.40 -23.60 24.67
C HIS A 244 14.98 -24.77 25.48
N ALA A 245 14.48 -26.00 25.29
CA ALA A 245 15.05 -27.21 25.88
C ALA A 245 16.45 -27.54 25.34
N GLU A 246 16.75 -27.16 24.09
CA GLU A 246 18.04 -27.41 23.44
C GLU A 246 18.99 -26.21 23.53
N SER A 247 18.46 -24.99 23.48
CA SER A 247 19.25 -23.76 23.49
C SER A 247 18.50 -22.62 24.17
N PRO A 248 19.14 -21.82 25.04
CA PRO A 248 18.50 -20.67 25.67
C PRO A 248 18.29 -19.48 24.71
N GLN A 249 18.88 -19.51 23.51
CA GLN A 249 18.84 -18.38 22.57
C GLN A 249 17.44 -18.24 21.92
N PRO A 250 16.80 -17.05 21.97
CA PRO A 250 15.56 -16.79 21.26
C PRO A 250 15.64 -17.08 19.77
N LEU A 251 14.53 -17.55 19.19
CA LEU A 251 14.51 -17.97 17.79
C LEU A 251 14.85 -16.81 16.83
N VAL A 252 14.39 -15.61 17.18
CA VAL A 252 14.62 -14.39 16.40
C VAL A 252 16.10 -14.04 16.35
N GLU A 253 16.81 -14.19 17.47
CA GLU A 253 18.25 -13.94 17.55
C GLU A 253 19.03 -15.01 16.77
N ARG A 254 18.63 -16.28 16.91
CA ARG A 254 19.19 -17.39 16.12
C ARG A 254 19.01 -17.16 14.62
N ALA A 255 17.80 -16.81 14.19
CA ALA A 255 17.50 -16.50 12.80
C ALA A 255 18.31 -15.29 12.32
N SER A 256 18.39 -14.20 13.10
CA SER A 256 19.16 -13.01 12.72
C SER A 256 20.63 -13.36 12.51
N SER A 257 21.24 -14.11 13.44
CA SER A 257 22.64 -14.54 13.35
C SER A 257 22.92 -15.35 12.09
N LEU A 258 22.06 -16.35 11.78
CA LEU A 258 22.19 -17.19 10.58
C LEU A 258 22.10 -16.38 9.28
N LEU A 259 21.33 -15.29 9.26
CA LEU A 259 21.22 -14.42 8.08
C LEU A 259 22.37 -13.43 7.98
N GLU A 260 22.82 -12.87 9.10
CA GLU A 260 23.99 -12.00 9.15
C GLU A 260 25.27 -12.74 8.70
N GLU A 261 25.42 -14.02 9.06
CA GLU A 261 26.50 -14.90 8.57
C GLU A 261 26.49 -15.05 7.04
N ARG A 262 25.33 -14.88 6.40
CA ARG A 262 25.18 -14.87 4.94
C ARG A 262 25.24 -13.47 4.31
N GLY A 263 25.59 -12.45 5.10
CA GLY A 263 25.77 -11.08 4.62
C GLY A 263 24.50 -10.24 4.58
N PHE A 264 23.40 -10.70 5.19
CA PHE A 264 22.19 -9.88 5.31
C PHE A 264 22.32 -8.87 6.44
N THR A 265 21.89 -7.64 6.21
CA THR A 265 21.50 -6.74 7.31
C THR A 265 20.08 -7.11 7.75
N VAL A 266 19.93 -7.58 8.98
CA VAL A 266 18.65 -8.07 9.50
C VAL A 266 17.95 -6.99 10.31
N ARG A 267 16.62 -6.93 10.18
CA ARG A 267 15.77 -6.10 11.03
C ARG A 267 14.57 -6.90 11.50
N THR A 268 14.22 -6.76 12.78
CA THR A 268 13.11 -7.49 13.39
C THR A 268 11.94 -6.58 13.69
N GLU A 269 10.73 -7.08 13.43
CA GLU A 269 9.45 -6.44 13.74
C GLU A 269 8.45 -7.46 14.29
N ILE A 270 7.48 -6.97 15.08
CA ILE A 270 6.38 -7.79 15.59
C ILE A 270 5.23 -7.72 14.59
N VAL A 271 4.62 -8.86 14.31
CA VAL A 271 3.44 -8.93 13.44
C VAL A 271 2.30 -8.10 14.03
N SER A 272 1.72 -7.25 13.20
CA SER A 272 0.55 -6.46 13.53
C SER A 272 -0.30 -6.26 12.27
N ASP A 273 -1.47 -5.65 12.41
CA ASP A 273 -2.34 -5.19 11.32
C ASP A 273 -1.65 -4.45 10.13
N VAL A 274 -0.44 -3.88 10.31
CA VAL A 274 0.32 -3.23 9.22
C VAL A 274 1.27 -4.17 8.48
N LEU A 275 1.27 -5.47 8.79
CA LEU A 275 2.14 -6.48 8.18
C LEU A 275 2.14 -6.40 6.65
N GLY A 276 0.97 -6.35 6.01
CA GLY A 276 0.88 -6.28 4.55
C GLY A 276 1.61 -5.08 3.97
N ALA A 277 1.42 -3.89 4.56
CA ALA A 277 2.10 -2.67 4.11
C ALA A 277 3.62 -2.73 4.33
N ALA A 278 4.07 -3.33 5.43
CA ALA A 278 5.49 -3.50 5.70
C ALA A 278 6.15 -4.49 4.72
N LEU A 279 5.43 -5.54 4.30
CA LEU A 279 5.89 -6.48 3.26
C LEU A 279 5.91 -5.84 1.87
N ASP A 280 4.93 -5.00 1.55
CA ASP A 280 4.93 -4.25 0.29
C ASP A 280 6.09 -3.25 0.22
N GLU A 281 6.40 -2.57 1.34
CA GLU A 281 7.58 -1.70 1.48
C GLU A 281 8.87 -2.51 1.32
N ALA A 282 8.99 -3.65 2.01
CA ALA A 282 10.13 -4.56 1.89
C ALA A 282 10.38 -4.95 0.44
N ARG A 283 9.33 -5.39 -0.25
CA ARG A 283 9.38 -5.77 -1.68
C ARG A 283 9.83 -4.60 -2.56
N GLY A 284 9.28 -3.40 -2.35
CA GLY A 284 9.66 -2.19 -3.09
C GLY A 284 11.14 -1.81 -2.90
N GLN A 285 11.66 -2.03 -1.69
CA GLN A 285 13.05 -1.81 -1.30
C GLN A 285 13.98 -2.97 -1.66
N GLY A 286 13.52 -4.04 -2.31
CA GLY A 286 14.36 -5.20 -2.65
C GLY A 286 14.75 -6.07 -1.44
N GLN A 287 14.03 -5.97 -0.34
CA GLN A 287 14.24 -6.74 0.89
C GLN A 287 13.40 -8.01 0.89
N VAL A 288 13.98 -9.09 1.38
CA VAL A 288 13.23 -10.32 1.64
C VAL A 288 12.64 -10.31 3.04
N ALA A 289 11.49 -10.94 3.22
CA ALA A 289 10.82 -11.02 4.50
C ALA A 289 10.55 -12.46 4.92
N VAL A 290 10.77 -12.77 6.20
CA VAL A 290 10.44 -14.07 6.79
C VAL A 290 9.57 -13.83 8.02
N LEU A 291 8.41 -14.49 8.05
CA LEU A 291 7.51 -14.50 9.19
C LEU A 291 7.84 -15.73 10.03
N LEU A 292 8.19 -15.53 11.29
CA LEU A 292 8.30 -16.56 12.31
C LEU A 292 7.00 -16.57 13.11
N VAL A 293 6.23 -17.64 12.98
CA VAL A 293 4.87 -17.71 13.52
C VAL A 293 4.75 -18.86 14.51
N GLU A 294 4.42 -18.54 15.76
CA GLU A 294 3.97 -19.53 16.73
C GLU A 294 2.53 -19.95 16.38
N ALA A 295 2.27 -21.25 16.23
CA ALA A 295 0.95 -21.71 15.83
C ALA A 295 -0.15 -21.33 16.83
N SER A 296 0.15 -21.41 18.13
CA SER A 296 -0.78 -21.02 19.18
C SER A 296 -1.11 -19.52 19.13
N ALA A 297 -0.16 -18.67 18.72
CA ALA A 297 -0.37 -17.25 18.55
C ALA A 297 -1.12 -16.92 17.25
N ALA A 298 -1.09 -17.80 16.26
CA ALA A 298 -1.68 -17.54 14.93
C ALA A 298 -3.19 -17.28 14.98
N ALA A 299 -3.89 -17.84 15.96
CA ALA A 299 -5.32 -17.61 16.19
C ALA A 299 -5.63 -16.48 17.19
N ASP A 300 -4.61 -15.84 17.78
CA ASP A 300 -4.81 -14.74 18.72
C ASP A 300 -4.83 -13.39 18.00
N GLU A 301 -5.62 -12.45 18.50
CA GLU A 301 -5.53 -11.05 18.09
C GLU A 301 -4.31 -10.37 18.75
N PRO A 302 -3.54 -9.53 18.03
CA PRO A 302 -3.80 -9.02 16.68
C PRO A 302 -3.27 -9.88 15.52
N PHE A 303 -2.68 -11.04 15.79
CA PHE A 303 -1.95 -11.85 14.80
C PHE A 303 -2.87 -12.52 13.78
N GLU A 304 -4.01 -13.08 14.18
CA GLU A 304 -4.94 -13.77 13.27
C GLU A 304 -5.35 -12.84 12.12
N ARG A 305 -5.77 -11.61 12.44
CA ARG A 305 -6.20 -10.62 11.45
C ARG A 305 -5.07 -10.29 10.47
N ALA A 306 -3.85 -10.10 10.98
CA ALA A 306 -2.69 -9.75 10.18
C ALA A 306 -2.24 -10.91 9.27
N LEU A 307 -2.20 -12.13 9.79
CA LEU A 307 -1.81 -13.32 9.05
C LEU A 307 -2.84 -13.67 7.97
N ARG A 308 -4.15 -13.55 8.24
CA ARG A 308 -5.20 -13.72 7.23
C ARG A 308 -5.15 -12.66 6.12
N ALA A 309 -4.66 -11.47 6.43
CA ALA A 309 -4.44 -10.41 5.44
C ALA A 309 -3.29 -10.78 4.51
N TYR A 310 -2.16 -11.13 5.12
CA TYR A 310 -0.96 -11.61 4.45
C TYR A 310 -1.28 -12.81 3.56
N ASP A 311 -2.06 -13.77 4.03
CA ASP A 311 -2.35 -15.00 3.30
C ASP A 311 -3.25 -14.80 2.08
N ARG A 312 -4.15 -13.81 2.15
CA ARG A 312 -5.00 -13.41 1.02
C ARG A 312 -4.24 -12.65 -0.06
N SER A 313 -3.19 -11.95 0.32
CA SER A 313 -2.38 -11.14 -0.59
C SER A 313 -1.16 -11.91 -1.07
N ASN A 314 -0.89 -11.90 -2.37
CA ASN A 314 0.36 -12.47 -2.86
C ASN A 314 1.50 -11.48 -2.57
N HIS A 315 2.42 -11.86 -1.69
CA HIS A 315 3.61 -11.07 -1.36
C HIS A 315 4.90 -11.77 -1.87
N PRO A 316 5.25 -11.63 -3.15
CA PRO A 316 6.54 -12.10 -3.67
C PRO A 316 7.70 -11.55 -2.84
N GLY A 317 8.66 -12.40 -2.52
CA GLY A 317 9.77 -12.03 -1.64
C GLY A 317 9.52 -12.24 -0.16
N SER A 318 8.40 -12.87 0.20
CA SER A 318 8.11 -13.22 1.59
C SER A 318 7.76 -14.70 1.78
N ALA A 319 7.98 -15.19 2.99
CA ALA A 319 7.68 -16.55 3.37
C ALA A 319 7.39 -16.65 4.87
N ALA A 320 6.71 -17.71 5.29
CA ALA A 320 6.35 -17.98 6.67
C ALA A 320 6.93 -19.33 7.13
N ILE A 321 7.49 -19.33 8.33
CA ILE A 321 7.99 -20.52 9.01
C ILE A 321 7.19 -20.65 10.31
N VAL A 322 6.63 -21.84 10.53
CA VAL A 322 5.97 -22.25 11.76
C VAL A 322 6.85 -23.31 12.43
N PRO A 323 7.77 -22.89 13.30
CA PRO A 323 8.49 -23.76 14.21
C PRO A 323 7.54 -24.66 14.99
N CYS A 324 8.01 -25.84 15.33
CA CYS A 324 7.26 -26.77 16.15
C CYS A 324 8.20 -27.56 17.04
N ASP A 325 7.85 -27.66 18.31
CA ASP A 325 8.44 -28.64 19.21
C ASP A 325 7.90 -30.05 18.85
N PRO A 326 8.73 -31.11 18.87
CA PRO A 326 8.29 -32.47 18.54
C PRO A 326 7.06 -32.95 19.33
N ASP A 327 6.89 -32.49 20.59
CA ASP A 327 5.77 -32.88 21.44
C ASP A 327 4.45 -32.22 21.04
N GLU A 328 4.51 -31.10 20.31
CA GLU A 328 3.34 -30.35 19.82
C GLU A 328 2.94 -30.73 18.38
N ALA A 329 3.82 -31.42 17.64
CA ALA A 329 3.65 -31.75 16.22
C ALA A 329 2.68 -32.91 15.93
N GLY A 330 2.38 -33.76 16.92
CA GLY A 330 1.72 -35.06 16.72
C GLY A 330 0.20 -35.03 16.44
N ASP A 331 -0.37 -36.15 15.99
CA ASP A 331 -1.78 -36.30 15.60
C ASP A 331 -2.81 -36.29 16.76
N GLY A 332 -2.34 -36.03 17.98
CA GLY A 332 -3.19 -35.94 19.17
C GLY A 332 -4.11 -34.71 19.15
N PRO A 333 -5.09 -34.62 20.08
CA PRO A 333 -6.01 -33.48 20.16
C PRO A 333 -5.29 -32.12 20.25
N ARG A 334 -4.12 -32.10 20.89
CA ARG A 334 -3.29 -30.90 21.08
C ARG A 334 -2.64 -30.44 19.77
N GLY A 335 -2.03 -31.37 19.01
CA GLY A 335 -1.47 -31.04 17.70
C GLY A 335 -2.53 -30.78 16.63
N LYS A 336 -3.72 -31.40 16.73
CA LYS A 336 -4.86 -31.02 15.88
C LYS A 336 -5.25 -29.56 16.05
N ALA A 337 -5.45 -29.12 17.30
CA ALA A 337 -5.76 -27.72 17.61
C ALA A 337 -4.63 -26.77 17.19
N TYR A 338 -3.37 -27.18 17.40
CA TYR A 338 -2.18 -26.44 16.98
C TYR A 338 -2.20 -26.16 15.46
N TRP A 339 -2.40 -27.20 14.64
CA TRP A 339 -2.43 -27.05 13.19
C TRP A 339 -3.72 -26.42 12.66
N GLU A 340 -4.84 -26.54 13.37
CA GLU A 340 -6.07 -25.81 13.04
C GLU A 340 -5.91 -24.30 13.18
N ALA A 341 -5.17 -23.82 14.18
CA ALA A 341 -4.87 -22.40 14.34
C ALA A 341 -4.08 -21.86 13.14
N VAL A 342 -3.03 -22.58 12.70
CA VAL A 342 -2.23 -22.21 11.52
C VAL A 342 -3.07 -22.24 10.25
N ARG A 343 -3.83 -23.32 10.03
CA ARG A 343 -4.73 -23.45 8.86
C ARG A 343 -5.79 -22.36 8.83
N GLY A 344 -6.30 -21.96 9.99
CA GLY A 344 -7.24 -20.86 10.13
C GLY A 344 -6.61 -19.53 9.72
N ALA A 345 -5.40 -19.25 10.18
CA ALA A 345 -4.70 -17.99 9.90
C ALA A 345 -4.11 -17.90 8.48
N LEU A 346 -3.67 -19.02 7.91
CA LEU A 346 -2.96 -19.11 6.63
C LEU A 346 -3.56 -20.15 5.64
N PRO A 347 -4.89 -20.13 5.36
CA PRO A 347 -5.55 -21.17 4.57
C PRO A 347 -5.02 -21.33 3.13
N PHE A 348 -4.70 -20.23 2.44
CA PHE A 348 -4.23 -20.25 1.05
C PHE A 348 -2.79 -20.74 0.93
N ASN A 349 -1.88 -20.24 1.76
CA ASN A 349 -0.50 -20.73 1.78
C ASN A 349 -0.42 -22.19 2.25
N TRP A 350 -1.31 -22.60 3.16
CA TRP A 350 -1.44 -24.01 3.55
C TRP A 350 -1.89 -24.89 2.38
N ALA A 351 -2.93 -24.47 1.64
CA ALA A 351 -3.43 -25.23 0.50
C ALA A 351 -2.43 -25.28 -0.67
N ARG A 352 -1.74 -24.16 -0.96
CA ARG A 352 -0.73 -24.06 -2.02
C ARG A 352 0.49 -24.94 -1.77
N GLY A 353 0.80 -25.24 -0.51
CA GLY A 353 1.96 -26.07 -0.17
C GLY A 353 1.79 -27.55 -0.51
N ALA A 354 0.58 -28.01 -0.80
CA ALA A 354 0.34 -29.38 -1.24
C ALA A 354 0.94 -29.62 -2.63
N GLY A 355 2.10 -30.30 -2.68
CA GLY A 355 2.77 -30.71 -3.92
C GLY A 355 3.94 -29.82 -4.37
N ASP A 356 4.22 -28.71 -3.67
CA ASP A 356 5.45 -27.92 -3.86
C ASP A 356 6.58 -28.53 -3.00
N PRO A 357 7.77 -28.82 -3.55
CA PRO A 357 8.90 -29.34 -2.76
C PRO A 357 9.45 -28.35 -1.73
N LEU A 358 9.17 -27.04 -1.85
CA LEU A 358 9.60 -26.02 -0.89
C LEU A 358 8.54 -24.91 -0.74
N PRO A 359 7.37 -25.18 -0.13
CA PRO A 359 6.32 -24.17 -0.01
C PRO A 359 6.79 -22.91 0.74
N LEU A 360 6.19 -21.76 0.43
CA LEU A 360 6.51 -20.51 1.16
C LEU A 360 6.02 -20.54 2.60
N LEU A 361 5.06 -21.42 2.93
CA LEU A 361 4.73 -21.76 4.31
C LEU A 361 5.41 -23.08 4.68
N GLN A 362 6.37 -23.01 5.59
CA GLN A 362 7.06 -24.16 6.16
C GLN A 362 6.53 -24.43 7.55
N SER A 363 5.81 -25.53 7.74
CA SER A 363 5.23 -25.91 9.04
C SER A 363 5.90 -27.15 9.62
N GLY A 364 5.90 -27.26 10.95
CA GLY A 364 6.41 -28.45 11.65
C GLY A 364 7.93 -28.49 11.70
N ILE A 365 8.58 -27.33 11.79
CA ILE A 365 10.03 -27.24 11.69
C ILE A 365 10.66 -27.42 13.07
N GLY A 366 11.36 -28.54 13.26
CA GLY A 366 12.19 -28.81 14.44
C GLY A 366 13.51 -28.03 14.43
N SER A 367 14.19 -27.98 15.57
CA SER A 367 15.43 -27.23 15.80
C SER A 367 16.58 -27.68 14.88
N ASP A 368 16.67 -28.98 14.60
CA ASP A 368 17.67 -29.63 13.76
C ASP A 368 17.55 -29.22 12.28
N ARG A 369 16.33 -28.91 11.83
CA ARG A 369 16.03 -28.54 10.44
C ARG A 369 15.88 -27.04 10.22
N PHE A 370 15.77 -26.25 11.29
CA PHE A 370 15.46 -24.83 11.22
C PHE A 370 16.41 -24.03 10.32
N GLU A 371 17.73 -24.23 10.48
CA GLU A 371 18.75 -23.53 9.70
C GLU A 371 18.62 -23.81 8.20
N ALA A 372 18.55 -25.10 7.83
CA ALA A 372 18.43 -25.53 6.44
C ALA A 372 17.14 -24.98 5.80
N VAL A 373 16.03 -24.98 6.56
CA VAL A 373 14.75 -24.45 6.10
C VAL A 373 14.78 -22.94 5.94
N LEU A 374 15.29 -22.20 6.92
CA LEU A 374 15.42 -20.74 6.86
C LEU A 374 16.20 -20.31 5.61
N HIS A 375 17.32 -20.98 5.36
CA HIS A 375 18.15 -20.72 4.20
C HIS A 375 17.49 -21.04 2.86
N ALA A 376 16.81 -22.20 2.77
CA ALA A 376 16.09 -22.58 1.57
C ALA A 376 14.95 -21.61 1.25
N VAL A 377 14.18 -21.24 2.28
CA VAL A 377 13.05 -20.31 2.18
C VAL A 377 13.51 -18.92 1.73
N ILE A 378 14.60 -18.41 2.29
CA ILE A 378 15.13 -17.10 1.88
C ILE A 378 15.63 -17.12 0.45
N ALA A 379 16.35 -18.16 0.03
CA ALA A 379 16.76 -18.29 -1.35
C ALA A 379 15.55 -18.31 -2.31
N LYS A 380 14.48 -19.04 -1.94
CA LYS A 380 13.23 -19.06 -2.71
C LYS A 380 12.56 -17.68 -2.75
N ALA A 381 12.47 -16.99 -1.60
CA ALA A 381 11.91 -15.65 -1.51
C ALA A 381 12.72 -14.65 -2.35
N GLN A 382 14.05 -14.69 -2.29
CA GLN A 382 14.94 -13.87 -3.12
C GLN A 382 14.68 -14.10 -4.61
N ASN A 383 14.62 -15.37 -5.04
CA ASN A 383 14.35 -15.69 -6.45
C ASN A 383 13.00 -15.15 -6.90
N GLN A 384 11.95 -15.31 -6.09
CA GLN A 384 10.64 -14.74 -6.40
C GLN A 384 10.66 -13.21 -6.46
N LEU A 385 11.40 -12.57 -5.57
CA LEU A 385 11.56 -11.12 -5.56
C LEU A 385 12.29 -10.63 -6.81
N VAL A 386 13.38 -11.28 -7.20
CA VAL A 386 14.13 -10.96 -8.43
C VAL A 386 13.24 -11.14 -9.65
N SER A 387 12.59 -12.29 -9.81
CA SER A 387 11.67 -12.53 -10.93
C SER A 387 10.53 -11.51 -10.99
N PHE A 388 9.96 -11.16 -9.84
CA PHE A 388 8.92 -10.13 -9.76
C PHE A 388 9.45 -8.75 -10.20
N LEU A 389 10.62 -8.35 -9.71
CA LEU A 389 11.25 -7.08 -10.09
C LEU A 389 11.67 -7.03 -11.57
N GLU A 390 12.06 -8.16 -12.16
CA GLU A 390 12.36 -8.29 -13.59
C GLU A 390 11.10 -8.15 -14.46
N ILE A 391 10.01 -8.83 -14.08
CA ILE A 391 8.72 -8.70 -14.78
C ILE A 391 8.25 -7.24 -14.76
N LEU A 392 8.39 -6.56 -13.62
CA LEU A 392 8.06 -5.14 -13.51
C LEU A 392 8.93 -4.26 -14.43
N LYS A 393 10.22 -4.55 -14.56
CA LYS A 393 11.12 -3.84 -15.50
C LYS A 393 10.69 -4.05 -16.95
N ILE A 394 10.36 -5.29 -17.34
CA ILE A 394 9.94 -5.62 -18.71
C ILE A 394 8.63 -4.91 -19.05
N ASN A 395 7.62 -4.99 -18.18
CA ASN A 395 6.33 -4.32 -18.38
C ASN A 395 6.45 -2.79 -18.44
N SER A 396 7.46 -2.21 -17.78
CA SER A 396 7.75 -0.77 -17.86
C SER A 396 8.43 -0.35 -19.17
N LEU A 397 9.08 -1.29 -19.86
CA LEU A 397 9.74 -1.04 -21.15
C LEU A 397 8.79 -1.26 -22.33
N GLU A 398 7.75 -2.09 -22.16
CA GLU A 398 6.77 -2.42 -23.20
C GLU A 398 5.58 -1.46 -23.29
N THR A 399 5.48 -0.44 -22.43
CA THR A 399 4.47 0.63 -22.61
C THR A 399 4.87 1.49 -23.82
N PRO A 400 4.14 1.44 -24.97
CA PRO A 400 4.50 2.26 -26.10
C PRO A 400 4.22 3.71 -25.73
N ARG A 401 5.24 4.57 -25.86
CA ARG A 401 4.99 6.01 -26.03
C ARG A 401 4.18 6.16 -27.32
N THR A 402 2.86 6.14 -27.21
CA THR A 402 1.97 6.64 -28.25
C THR A 402 2.11 8.15 -28.30
N THR A 403 3.23 8.62 -28.85
CA THR A 403 3.26 9.92 -29.52
C THR A 403 2.37 9.77 -30.73
N SER A 404 1.11 10.21 -30.63
CA SER A 404 0.30 10.48 -31.81
C SER A 404 1.09 11.43 -32.71
N PRO A 405 1.45 11.06 -33.95
CA PRO A 405 1.95 12.05 -34.89
C PRO A 405 0.77 12.99 -35.19
N SER A 406 0.97 14.26 -34.91
CA SER A 406 0.09 15.34 -35.34
C SER A 406 -0.19 15.19 -36.84
N LEU A 407 -1.46 14.96 -37.19
CA LEU A 407 -1.92 14.96 -38.57
C LEU A 407 -1.62 16.34 -39.20
N PRO A 408 -1.00 16.40 -40.39
CA PRO A 408 -0.83 17.66 -41.09
C PRO A 408 -2.21 18.12 -41.59
N VAL A 409 -2.59 19.36 -41.26
CA VAL A 409 -3.71 20.05 -41.88
C VAL A 409 -3.35 20.28 -43.34
N LEU A 410 -3.92 19.47 -44.24
CA LEU A 410 -3.82 19.66 -45.68
C LEU A 410 -5.01 20.49 -46.15
N THR A 411 -4.76 21.78 -46.34
CA THR A 411 -5.65 22.73 -47.03
C THR A 411 -5.70 22.37 -48.52
N THR A 412 -6.80 21.82 -49.00
CA THR A 412 -7.04 21.64 -50.45
C THR A 412 -7.98 22.71 -50.98
N VAL A 413 -7.38 23.72 -51.61
CA VAL A 413 -8.06 24.62 -52.55
C VAL A 413 -8.24 23.88 -53.86
N ALA A 414 -9.48 23.70 -54.30
CA ALA A 414 -9.81 23.12 -55.59
C ALA A 414 -9.84 24.21 -56.69
N THR A 415 -9.13 23.96 -57.79
CA THR A 415 -9.46 24.56 -59.11
C THR A 415 -9.03 23.63 -60.26
N PRO A 416 -9.69 23.69 -61.44
CA PRO A 416 -9.93 22.51 -62.29
C PRO A 416 -9.30 22.60 -63.71
N ARG A 417 -9.55 21.54 -64.51
CA ARG A 417 -9.35 21.33 -65.99
C ARG A 417 -8.13 20.45 -66.34
N SER A 418 -8.11 19.56 -67.35
CA SER A 418 -9.02 19.22 -68.45
C SER A 418 -8.55 17.96 -69.20
N ARG A 419 -9.52 17.19 -69.74
CA ARG A 419 -9.57 16.37 -70.99
C ARG A 419 -8.31 15.73 -71.60
N THR A 420 -8.41 14.42 -71.89
CA THR A 420 -8.31 13.68 -73.20
C THR A 420 -8.00 12.22 -72.86
N GLY A 421 -8.63 11.13 -73.32
CA GLY A 421 -9.36 10.80 -74.54
C GLY A 421 -8.70 9.54 -75.13
N LEU A 422 -9.43 8.42 -75.26
CA LEU A 422 -9.30 7.38 -76.32
C LEU A 422 -10.10 6.09 -76.00
N ALA A 423 -11.24 5.99 -76.71
CA ALA A 423 -11.95 4.90 -77.38
C ALA A 423 -11.66 3.37 -77.18
N PRO A 424 -12.64 2.50 -77.55
CA PRO A 424 -12.83 1.09 -77.15
C PRO A 424 -12.49 0.10 -78.34
N PRO A 425 -12.94 -1.19 -78.52
CA PRO A 425 -14.34 -1.70 -78.42
C PRO A 425 -14.59 -3.25 -78.21
N ILE A 426 -15.87 -3.66 -78.31
CA ILE A 426 -16.49 -4.96 -78.76
C ILE A 426 -16.78 -6.14 -77.77
N ALA A 427 -18.09 -6.26 -77.46
CA ALA A 427 -19.06 -7.38 -77.57
C ALA A 427 -18.80 -8.83 -77.07
N ALA A 428 -19.77 -9.40 -76.33
CA ALA A 428 -20.70 -10.43 -76.84
C ALA A 428 -21.85 -10.75 -75.84
N ARG A 429 -23.00 -11.12 -76.42
CA ARG A 429 -24.36 -11.37 -75.86
C ARG A 429 -24.52 -12.70 -75.09
N LEU A 430 -25.56 -12.77 -74.24
CA LEU A 430 -26.80 -13.61 -74.35
C LEU A 430 -27.43 -13.74 -72.94
N SER A 431 -28.57 -13.08 -72.66
CA SER A 431 -29.96 -13.57 -72.81
C SER A 431 -30.49 -14.37 -71.61
N SER A 432 -31.44 -13.79 -70.87
CA SER A 432 -32.77 -14.38 -70.68
C SER A 432 -33.74 -13.36 -70.05
N HIS A 433 -34.90 -13.24 -70.70
CA HIS A 433 -36.07 -12.47 -70.33
C HIS A 433 -36.85 -13.13 -69.18
N GLN A 434 -37.48 -12.32 -68.31
CA GLN A 434 -38.95 -12.27 -68.15
C GLN A 434 -39.37 -11.17 -67.16
N THR A 435 -40.00 -10.14 -67.71
CA THR A 435 -40.97 -9.20 -67.10
C THR A 435 -42.39 -9.80 -67.24
N PRO A 436 -43.51 -9.12 -66.89
CA PRO A 436 -43.77 -7.98 -65.99
C PRO A 436 -44.98 -8.24 -65.05
N PHE A 437 -45.35 -7.32 -64.15
CA PHE A 437 -46.67 -6.66 -64.18
C PHE A 437 -46.84 -5.58 -63.10
N GLU A 438 -47.51 -4.52 -63.51
CA GLU A 438 -47.84 -3.25 -62.86
C GLU A 438 -48.94 -3.36 -61.79
N LYS A 439 -48.90 -2.46 -60.81
CA LYS A 439 -49.97 -1.51 -60.37
C LYS A 439 -49.47 -0.76 -59.14
N GLU A 440 -49.21 0.55 -59.20
CA GLU A 440 -50.16 1.67 -59.04
C GLU A 440 -50.88 1.72 -57.70
N GLN A 441 -50.83 2.93 -57.09
CA GLN A 441 -51.70 3.48 -56.04
C GLN A 441 -51.51 2.90 -54.62
N GLU A 442 -51.50 3.64 -53.51
CA GLU A 442 -51.89 5.02 -53.18
C GLU A 442 -51.39 5.29 -51.72
N ASP A 443 -51.17 6.56 -51.39
CA ASP A 443 -51.24 7.20 -50.06
C ASP A 443 -50.59 6.59 -48.79
N ASP A 444 -49.64 7.38 -48.26
CA ASP A 444 -49.26 7.67 -46.86
C ASP A 444 -48.77 6.50 -45.95
N PRO A 445 -47.71 6.66 -45.11
CA PRO A 445 -46.71 7.74 -44.95
C PRO A 445 -45.26 7.34 -45.30
#